data_AF-A0A2C6A7I4-F1
#
_entry.id   AF-A0A2C6A7I4-F1
#
_cell.length_a   1.000
_cell.length_b   1.000
_cell.length_c   1.000
_cell.angle_alpha   90.00
_cell.angle_beta   90.00
_cell.angle_gamma   90.00
#
_symmetry.space_group_name_H-M   'P 1'
#
loop_
_entity.id
_entity.type
_entity.pdbx_description
1 polymer ?
#
loop_
_entity_poly.entity_id
_entity_poly.type
_entity_poly.pdbx_seq_one_letter_code
_entity_poly.pdbx_strand_id
1 'polypeptide(L)'
;MPSKSSGRIEKVRKNKIAKNHTKNHRWESFSTKIARLNSLQQLRKVRRHDLETEDLSTSTSYFKNGLQKWSELNLSKTFCAFKQKVLPLCESLPQILHFEEKIVELLAEHISLHDRDALEPLLDLLTALAHDLGVRFEKHFSRSLQLILDIVGKPRDVEVIEWSFGAMAFLFKYLSKLLAPDLRPTFDTLSPLLGKSRHPPHIARAIFMRRREIASSYCIETAS
;
A
#
# COMPACT_ATOMS: atom_id res chain seq x y z
N MET A 1 1.68 -31.40 -17.48
CA MET A 1 1.69 -31.37 -16.01
C MET A 1 2.16 -30.00 -15.54
N PRO A 2 1.50 -29.35 -14.56
CA PRO A 2 2.02 -28.10 -14.00
C PRO A 2 3.38 -28.33 -13.31
N SER A 3 4.26 -27.34 -13.40
CA SER A 3 5.61 -27.41 -12.82
C SER A 3 5.58 -27.58 -11.29
N LYS A 4 6.61 -28.26 -10.74
CA LYS A 4 6.79 -28.55 -9.31
C LYS A 4 6.89 -27.31 -8.39
N SER A 5 6.86 -26.08 -8.92
CA SER A 5 6.92 -24.86 -8.09
C SER A 5 5.56 -24.34 -7.60
N SER A 6 4.46 -24.99 -7.99
CA SER A 6 3.10 -24.67 -7.56
C SER A 6 2.83 -25.01 -6.08
N GLY A 7 3.41 -24.22 -5.17
CA GLY A 7 3.20 -24.35 -3.72
C GLY A 7 4.43 -24.00 -2.87
N ARG A 8 5.62 -23.85 -3.49
CA ARG A 8 6.85 -23.49 -2.79
C ARG A 8 7.21 -22.04 -3.05
N ILE A 9 7.55 -21.28 -2.01
CA ILE A 9 8.05 -19.91 -2.16
C ILE A 9 9.45 -19.98 -2.80
N GLU A 10 9.57 -19.50 -4.04
CA GLU A 10 10.86 -19.41 -4.73
C GLU A 10 11.72 -18.27 -4.14
N LYS A 11 13.00 -18.58 -3.89
CA LYS A 11 13.98 -17.61 -3.41
C LYS A 11 14.23 -16.54 -4.49
N VAL A 12 14.08 -15.26 -4.12
CA VAL A 12 14.43 -14.13 -4.99
C VAL A 12 15.95 -14.11 -5.18
N ARG A 13 16.41 -14.39 -6.41
CA ARG A 13 17.83 -14.25 -6.76
C ARG A 13 18.08 -12.81 -7.21
N LYS A 14 18.43 -11.92 -6.26
CA LYS A 14 18.76 -10.51 -6.56
C LYS A 14 19.98 -10.37 -7.47
N ASN A 15 20.94 -11.29 -7.39
CA ASN A 15 22.21 -11.24 -8.11
C ASN A 15 22.40 -12.50 -8.98
N LYS A 16 21.53 -12.75 -9.95
CA LYS A 16 21.99 -13.57 -11.10
C LYS A 16 22.83 -12.64 -11.96
N ILE A 17 24.12 -12.95 -12.11
CA ILE A 17 25.03 -12.33 -13.09
C ILE A 17 24.52 -12.73 -14.49
N ALA A 18 23.45 -12.09 -14.93
CA ALA A 18 22.93 -12.20 -16.29
C ALA A 18 23.47 -10.98 -17.04
N LYS A 19 23.98 -11.18 -18.27
CA LYS A 19 24.39 -10.06 -19.13
C LYS A 19 23.22 -9.09 -19.25
N ASN A 20 23.46 -7.82 -18.87
CA ASN A 20 22.50 -6.76 -19.09
C ASN A 20 22.23 -6.67 -20.59
N HIS A 21 20.95 -6.58 -20.94
CA HIS A 21 20.51 -6.54 -22.32
C HIS A 21 20.66 -5.12 -22.88
N THR A 22 20.94 -4.97 -24.19
CA THR A 22 21.25 -3.66 -24.82
C THR A 22 20.04 -2.91 -25.38
N LYS A 23 18.90 -3.57 -25.64
CA LYS A 23 17.67 -2.89 -26.09
C LYS A 23 16.94 -2.17 -24.94
N ASN A 24 16.39 -1.00 -25.25
CA ASN A 24 15.60 -0.16 -24.36
C ASN A 24 14.29 -0.81 -23.91
N HIS A 25 13.59 -1.51 -24.81
CA HIS A 25 12.33 -2.18 -24.53
C HIS A 25 12.47 -3.69 -24.73
N ARG A 26 12.10 -4.45 -23.70
CA ARG A 26 12.10 -5.91 -23.74
C ARG A 26 10.88 -6.43 -22.97
N TRP A 27 10.24 -7.44 -23.53
CA TRP A 27 9.19 -8.14 -22.81
C TRP A 27 9.77 -8.87 -21.60
N GLU A 28 9.13 -8.70 -20.44
CA GLU A 28 9.47 -9.39 -19.21
C GLU A 28 8.29 -10.21 -18.73
N SER A 29 8.55 -11.47 -18.36
CA SER A 29 7.53 -12.36 -17.83
C SER A 29 7.00 -11.85 -16.49
N PHE A 30 5.74 -12.16 -16.19
CA PHE A 30 5.09 -11.87 -14.91
C PHE A 30 5.93 -12.32 -13.71
N SER A 31 6.47 -13.54 -13.77
CA SER A 31 7.32 -14.10 -12.70
C SER A 31 8.61 -13.27 -12.52
N THR A 32 9.23 -12.82 -13.61
CA THR A 32 10.42 -11.96 -13.56
C THR A 32 10.12 -10.61 -12.92
N LYS A 33 9.01 -9.97 -13.31
CA LYS A 33 8.59 -8.69 -12.75
C LYS A 33 8.31 -8.82 -11.24
N ILE A 34 7.55 -9.83 -10.83
CA ILE A 34 7.27 -10.12 -9.42
C ILE A 34 8.53 -10.48 -8.62
N ALA A 35 9.50 -11.18 -9.22
CA ALA A 35 10.76 -11.46 -8.54
C ALA A 35 11.57 -10.19 -8.26
N ARG A 36 11.45 -9.15 -9.10
CA ARG A 36 12.07 -7.85 -8.86
C ARG A 36 11.31 -7.01 -7.86
N LEU A 37 9.98 -7.13 -7.80
CA LEU A 37 9.17 -6.47 -6.79
C LEU A 37 9.64 -6.85 -5.38
N ASN A 38 10.27 -5.90 -4.71
CA ASN A 38 10.42 -5.92 -3.28
C ASN A 38 9.44 -4.89 -2.73
N SER A 39 8.43 -5.32 -1.97
CA SER A 39 7.50 -4.39 -1.27
C SER A 39 8.24 -3.33 -0.44
N LEU A 40 9.43 -3.69 0.05
CA LEU A 40 10.37 -2.80 0.76
C LEU A 40 10.90 -1.64 -0.10
N GLN A 41 10.96 -1.77 -1.43
CA GLN A 41 11.39 -0.68 -2.30
C GLN A 41 10.41 0.48 -2.29
N GLN A 42 9.11 0.25 -2.06
CA GLN A 42 8.16 1.36 -1.98
C GLN A 42 8.37 2.21 -0.72
N LEU A 43 8.85 1.61 0.38
CA LEU A 43 9.24 2.32 1.60
C LEU A 43 10.62 2.99 1.50
N ARG A 44 11.52 2.42 0.67
CA ARG A 44 12.89 2.93 0.45
C ARG A 44 13.03 3.84 -0.75
N LYS A 45 12.02 3.94 -1.60
CA LYS A 45 11.89 5.03 -2.57
C LYS A 45 11.83 6.28 -1.70
N VAL A 46 12.98 6.94 -1.57
CA VAL A 46 13.06 8.32 -1.11
C VAL A 46 12.08 9.06 -1.99
N ARG A 47 10.88 9.33 -1.47
CA ARG A 47 9.93 10.22 -2.12
C ARG A 47 10.71 11.53 -2.13
N ARG A 48 11.21 11.93 -3.31
CA ARG A 48 11.99 13.17 -3.43
C ARG A 48 11.22 14.42 -2.97
N HIS A 49 9.92 14.28 -2.69
CA HIS A 49 9.10 15.25 -1.96
C HIS A 49 9.47 15.45 -0.48
N ASP A 50 10.29 14.59 0.13
CA ASP A 50 10.83 14.85 1.49
C ASP A 50 12.03 15.80 1.46
N LEU A 51 12.55 16.19 0.28
CA LEU A 51 13.71 17.07 0.13
C LEU A 51 13.37 18.52 -0.25
N GLU A 52 12.13 18.79 -0.64
CA GLU A 52 11.61 20.15 -0.60
C GLU A 52 11.02 20.33 0.78
N THR A 53 11.74 21.09 1.58
CA THR A 53 11.27 21.75 2.79
C THR A 53 10.06 22.65 2.47
N GLU A 54 8.94 22.05 2.09
CA GLU A 54 7.66 22.72 1.94
C GLU A 54 6.99 22.75 3.31
N ASP A 55 7.14 23.90 3.97
CA ASP A 55 6.25 24.41 5.01
C ASP A 55 5.76 23.37 6.02
N LEU A 56 6.59 23.16 7.06
CA LEU A 56 6.23 22.58 8.36
C LEU A 56 5.23 23.49 9.10
N SER A 57 4.21 23.96 8.41
CA SER A 57 2.99 24.47 9.01
C SER A 57 2.23 23.26 9.50
N THR A 58 1.87 23.26 10.78
CA THR A 58 1.03 22.27 11.47
C THR A 58 -0.39 22.14 10.84
N SER A 59 -0.64 22.80 9.71
CA SER A 59 -1.89 22.88 8.96
C SER A 59 -1.82 22.19 7.58
N THR A 60 -0.64 21.76 7.11
CA THR A 60 -0.51 21.06 5.82
C THR A 60 -0.92 19.59 5.98
N SER A 61 -1.89 19.14 5.18
CA SER A 61 -2.41 17.76 5.20
C SER A 61 -1.74 16.94 4.10
N TYR A 62 -1.23 15.75 4.45
CA TYR A 62 -0.67 14.82 3.49
C TYR A 62 -1.73 14.32 2.51
N PHE A 63 -2.97 14.11 2.99
CA PHE A 63 -4.09 13.72 2.14
C PHE A 63 -4.42 14.81 1.10
N LYS A 64 -4.46 16.08 1.51
CA LYS A 64 -4.71 17.20 0.60
C LYS A 64 -3.61 17.32 -0.46
N ASN A 65 -2.33 17.26 -0.05
CA ASN A 65 -1.19 17.33 -0.98
C ASN A 65 -1.20 16.14 -1.95
N GLY A 66 -1.51 14.94 -1.44
CA GLY A 66 -1.71 13.75 -2.27
C GLY A 66 -2.84 13.93 -3.28
N LEU A 67 -3.97 14.53 -2.87
CA LEU A 67 -5.12 14.75 -3.74
C LEU A 67 -4.81 15.76 -4.85
N GLN A 68 -4.07 16.83 -4.54
CA GLN A 68 -3.62 17.81 -5.53
C GLN A 68 -2.70 17.13 -6.56
N LYS A 69 -1.67 16.42 -6.09
CA LYS A 69 -0.77 15.66 -6.96
C LYS A 69 -1.51 14.68 -7.88
N TRP A 70 -2.42 13.87 -7.33
CA TRP A 70 -3.16 12.90 -8.13
C TRP A 70 -4.20 13.54 -9.04
N SER A 71 -4.67 14.75 -8.72
CA SER A 71 -5.54 15.53 -9.61
C SER A 71 -4.82 15.99 -10.88
N GLU A 72 -3.50 16.14 -10.84
CA GLU A 72 -2.66 16.46 -12.00
C GLU A 72 -2.25 15.20 -12.78
N LEU A 73 -1.99 14.09 -12.06
CA LEU A 73 -1.49 12.85 -12.66
C LEU A 73 -2.58 11.90 -13.20
N ASN A 74 -3.81 11.97 -12.70
CA ASN A 74 -4.86 11.00 -13.01
C ASN A 74 -6.19 11.66 -13.39
N LEU A 75 -6.77 11.21 -14.51
CA LEU A 75 -8.04 11.70 -15.06
C LEU A 75 -9.06 10.57 -15.28
N SER A 76 -8.84 9.40 -14.68
CA SER A 76 -9.76 8.26 -14.81
C SER A 76 -11.17 8.63 -14.31
N LYS A 77 -12.20 8.04 -14.91
CA LYS A 77 -13.60 8.35 -14.58
C LYS A 77 -13.89 8.11 -13.09
N THR A 78 -13.42 6.98 -12.57
CA THR A 78 -13.62 6.59 -11.16
C THR A 78 -12.91 7.55 -10.21
N PHE A 79 -11.67 7.95 -10.52
CA PHE A 79 -10.95 8.92 -9.69
C PHE A 79 -11.57 10.32 -9.76
N CYS A 80 -12.00 10.77 -10.93
CA CYS A 80 -12.69 12.06 -11.08
C CYS A 80 -13.99 12.11 -10.27
N ALA A 81 -14.78 11.04 -10.29
CA ALA A 81 -16.01 10.92 -9.49
C ALA A 81 -15.70 10.95 -7.97
N PHE A 82 -14.66 10.23 -7.54
CA PHE A 82 -14.18 10.30 -6.15
C PHE A 82 -13.76 11.72 -5.77
N LYS A 83 -12.92 12.36 -6.60
CA LYS A 83 -12.39 13.71 -6.37
C LYS A 83 -13.51 14.72 -6.17
N GLN A 84 -14.53 14.70 -7.03
CA GLN A 84 -15.67 15.61 -6.93
C GLN A 84 -16.40 15.50 -5.59
N LYS A 85 -16.55 14.27 -5.05
CA LYS A 85 -17.20 14.04 -3.76
C LYS A 85 -16.32 14.43 -2.56
N VAL A 86 -15.00 14.24 -2.66
CA VAL A 86 -14.07 14.41 -1.53
C VAL A 86 -13.53 15.83 -1.37
N LEU A 87 -13.36 16.58 -2.47
CA LEU A 87 -12.86 17.96 -2.46
C LEU A 87 -13.52 18.87 -1.39
N PRO A 88 -14.86 18.93 -1.27
CA PRO A 88 -15.51 19.78 -0.26
C PRO A 88 -15.38 19.26 1.17
N LEU A 89 -14.70 18.14 1.41
CA LEU A 89 -14.50 17.53 2.73
C LEU A 89 -13.04 17.63 3.21
N CYS A 90 -12.11 18.09 2.37
CA CYS A 90 -10.68 18.01 2.65
C CYS A 90 -9.91 19.31 2.35
N GLU A 91 -10.55 20.49 2.50
CA GLU A 91 -9.87 21.76 2.24
C GLU A 91 -8.80 22.08 3.31
N SER A 92 -9.00 21.59 4.53
CA SER A 92 -8.07 21.76 5.66
C SER A 92 -7.96 20.48 6.51
N LEU A 93 -6.87 20.34 7.27
CA LEU A 93 -6.67 19.19 8.17
C LEU A 93 -7.79 19.05 9.22
N PRO A 94 -8.26 20.11 9.90
CA PRO A 94 -9.40 19.99 10.83
C PRO A 94 -10.67 19.45 10.17
N GLN A 95 -10.92 19.82 8.92
CA GLN A 95 -12.07 19.33 8.14
C GLN A 95 -11.94 17.85 7.82
N ILE A 96 -10.74 17.38 7.47
CA ILE A 96 -10.44 15.95 7.27
C ILE A 96 -10.68 15.17 8.56
N LEU A 97 -10.23 15.70 9.70
CA LEU A 97 -10.45 15.08 11.01
C LEU A 97 -11.92 15.07 11.43
N HIS A 98 -12.72 16.02 10.97
CA HIS A 98 -14.16 16.08 11.22
C HIS A 98 -14.94 15.10 10.34
N PHE A 99 -14.62 15.03 9.04
CA PHE A 99 -15.28 14.17 8.07
C PHE A 99 -14.57 12.83 7.83
N GLU A 100 -13.72 12.40 8.76
CA GLU A 100 -12.85 11.22 8.57
C GLU A 100 -13.62 9.97 8.13
N GLU A 101 -14.78 9.72 8.75
CA GLU A 101 -15.59 8.53 8.47
C GLU A 101 -16.16 8.57 7.05
N LYS A 102 -16.62 9.74 6.62
CA LYS A 102 -17.17 9.95 5.28
C LYS A 102 -16.09 9.83 4.21
N ILE A 103 -14.88 10.34 4.47
CA ILE A 103 -13.76 10.23 3.53
C ILE A 103 -13.34 8.76 3.39
N VAL A 104 -13.23 8.02 4.50
CA VAL A 104 -12.92 6.59 4.48
C VAL A 104 -14.00 5.79 3.76
N GLU A 105 -15.27 6.11 3.95
CA GLU A 105 -16.39 5.46 3.26
C GLU A 105 -16.33 5.70 1.75
N LEU A 106 -16.08 6.93 1.31
CA LEU A 106 -15.89 7.25 -0.11
C LEU A 106 -14.69 6.52 -0.70
N LEU A 107 -13.56 6.46 0.00
CA LEU A 107 -12.41 5.66 -0.42
C LEU A 107 -12.81 4.19 -0.57
N ALA A 108 -13.49 3.63 0.42
CA ALA A 108 -13.94 2.24 0.41
C ALA A 108 -14.88 1.93 -0.77
N GLU A 109 -15.85 2.81 -1.04
CA GLU A 109 -16.79 2.71 -2.17
C GLU A 109 -16.02 2.59 -3.50
N HIS A 110 -15.09 3.50 -3.75
CA HIS A 110 -14.40 3.57 -5.05
C HIS A 110 -13.31 2.49 -5.18
N ILE A 111 -12.64 2.11 -4.09
CA ILE A 111 -11.68 0.98 -4.09
C ILE A 111 -12.40 -0.35 -4.38
N SER A 112 -13.63 -0.50 -3.90
CA SER A 112 -14.46 -1.70 -4.11
C SER A 112 -14.90 -1.88 -5.57
N LEU A 113 -14.92 -0.81 -6.38
CA LEU A 113 -15.17 -0.90 -7.82
C LEU A 113 -14.03 -1.61 -8.56
N HIS A 114 -12.87 -1.74 -7.94
CA HIS A 114 -11.70 -2.43 -8.47
C HIS A 114 -11.24 -1.94 -9.86
N ASP A 115 -11.45 -0.66 -10.15
CA ASP A 115 -11.02 -0.01 -11.38
C ASP A 115 -9.50 0.16 -11.37
N ARG A 116 -8.81 -0.48 -12.31
CA ARG A 116 -7.33 -0.48 -12.39
C ARG A 116 -6.79 0.94 -12.46
N ASP A 117 -7.42 1.82 -13.23
CA ASP A 117 -6.88 3.15 -13.54
C ASP A 117 -7.00 4.12 -12.37
N ALA A 118 -7.88 3.83 -11.40
CA ALA A 118 -8.06 4.61 -10.19
C ALA A 118 -7.45 3.96 -8.93
N LEU A 119 -7.04 2.69 -8.99
CA LEU A 119 -6.55 1.98 -7.80
C LEU A 119 -5.24 2.56 -7.25
N GLU A 120 -4.29 2.95 -8.11
CA GLU A 120 -3.05 3.58 -7.67
C GLU A 120 -3.28 4.86 -6.84
N PRO A 121 -3.99 5.89 -7.35
CA PRO A 121 -4.25 7.10 -6.56
C PRO A 121 -5.07 6.84 -5.31
N LEU A 122 -6.10 5.99 -5.38
CA LEU A 122 -6.96 5.70 -4.22
C LEU A 122 -6.17 5.01 -3.10
N LEU A 123 -5.28 4.08 -3.43
CA LEU A 123 -4.43 3.40 -2.46
C LEU A 123 -3.37 4.33 -1.86
N ASP A 124 -2.75 5.21 -2.65
CA ASP A 124 -1.80 6.20 -2.13
C ASP A 124 -2.49 7.22 -1.21
N LEU A 125 -3.68 7.71 -1.59
CA LEU A 125 -4.51 8.58 -0.76
C LEU A 125 -4.96 7.93 0.54
N LEU A 126 -5.29 6.64 0.53
CA LEU A 126 -5.60 5.89 1.75
C LEU A 126 -4.39 5.88 2.71
N THR A 127 -3.17 5.75 2.19
CA THR A 127 -1.97 5.82 3.03
C THR A 127 -1.68 7.22 3.55
N ALA A 128 -1.95 8.26 2.76
CA ALA A 128 -1.80 9.65 3.17
C ALA A 128 -2.82 10.01 4.28
N LEU A 129 -4.06 9.52 4.15
CA LEU A 129 -5.09 9.67 5.17
C LEU A 129 -4.69 8.97 6.48
N ALA A 130 -4.18 7.74 6.39
CA ALA A 130 -3.70 7.01 7.56
C ALA A 130 -2.53 7.75 8.26
N HIS A 131 -1.70 8.47 7.52
CA HIS A 131 -0.65 9.32 8.08
C HIS A 131 -1.23 10.53 8.82
N ASP A 132 -2.19 11.24 8.22
CA ASP A 132 -2.84 12.41 8.81
C ASP A 132 -3.61 12.07 10.10
N LEU A 133 -4.29 10.92 10.15
CA LEU A 133 -5.08 10.51 11.33
C LEU A 133 -4.24 9.92 12.47
N GLY A 134 -3.12 9.25 12.15
CA GLY A 134 -2.32 8.52 13.13
C GLY A 134 -3.15 7.52 13.95
N VAL A 135 -3.22 7.72 15.26
CA VAL A 135 -3.93 6.84 16.21
C VAL A 135 -5.43 6.75 15.92
N ARG A 136 -6.06 7.83 15.44
CA ARG A 136 -7.50 7.85 15.12
C ARG A 136 -7.87 6.88 14.00
N PHE A 137 -6.90 6.45 13.20
CA PHE A 137 -7.13 5.52 12.10
C PHE A 137 -7.42 4.08 12.58
N GLU A 138 -7.21 3.77 13.86
CA GLU A 138 -7.43 2.42 14.43
C GLU A 138 -8.79 1.84 14.07
N LYS A 139 -9.86 2.63 14.24
CA LYS A 139 -11.24 2.21 13.94
C LYS A 139 -11.48 1.84 12.48
N HIS A 140 -10.67 2.38 11.57
CA HIS A 140 -10.78 2.16 10.13
C HIS A 140 -9.78 1.13 9.60
N PHE A 141 -8.81 0.72 10.41
CA PHE A 141 -7.71 -0.13 9.99
C PHE A 141 -8.19 -1.49 9.49
N SER A 142 -9.04 -2.19 10.25
CA SER A 142 -9.52 -3.53 9.88
C SER A 142 -10.26 -3.50 8.54
N ARG A 143 -11.16 -2.53 8.35
CA ARG A 143 -11.92 -2.36 7.10
C ARG A 143 -11.00 -2.04 5.92
N SER A 144 -10.05 -1.13 6.13
CA SER A 144 -9.09 -0.72 5.09
C SER A 144 -8.17 -1.86 4.68
N LEU A 145 -7.73 -2.67 5.65
CA LEU A 145 -6.93 -3.86 5.38
C LEU A 145 -7.73 -4.87 4.55
N GLN A 146 -8.97 -5.18 4.96
CA GLN A 146 -9.85 -6.10 4.22
C GLN A 146 -10.02 -5.70 2.75
N LEU A 147 -10.27 -4.42 2.46
CA LEU A 147 -10.36 -3.92 1.08
C LEU A 147 -9.09 -4.22 0.26
N ILE A 148 -7.91 -4.05 0.85
CA ILE A 148 -6.64 -4.36 0.19
C ILE A 148 -6.49 -5.87 -0.01
N LEU A 149 -6.88 -6.69 0.99
CA LEU A 149 -6.84 -8.15 0.87
C LEU A 149 -7.77 -8.64 -0.24
N ASP A 150 -8.95 -8.03 -0.42
CA ASP A 150 -9.90 -8.37 -1.48
C ASP A 150 -9.35 -8.08 -2.88
N ILE A 151 -8.54 -7.03 -3.02
CA ILE A 151 -7.83 -6.73 -4.28
C ILE A 151 -6.77 -7.82 -4.55
N VAL A 152 -5.96 -8.13 -3.54
CA VAL A 152 -4.83 -9.07 -3.63
C VAL A 152 -5.29 -10.52 -3.77
N GLY A 153 -6.46 -10.88 -3.24
CA GLY A 153 -7.02 -12.23 -3.29
C GLY A 153 -7.37 -12.70 -4.70
N LYS A 154 -7.55 -11.77 -5.65
CA LYS A 154 -7.90 -12.05 -7.05
C LYS A 154 -6.64 -12.03 -7.94
N PRO A 155 -6.62 -12.77 -9.07
CA PRO A 155 -5.54 -12.64 -10.05
C PRO A 155 -5.56 -11.22 -10.64
N ARG A 156 -4.44 -10.51 -10.51
CA ARG A 156 -4.28 -9.11 -10.94
C ARG A 156 -2.95 -8.89 -11.65
N ASP A 157 -2.86 -7.76 -12.34
CA ASP A 157 -1.61 -7.28 -12.92
C ASP A 157 -0.56 -6.98 -11.85
N VAL A 158 0.71 -7.08 -12.26
CA VAL A 158 1.86 -6.90 -11.37
C VAL A 158 1.85 -5.52 -10.69
N GLU A 159 1.41 -4.49 -11.41
CA GLU A 159 1.33 -3.10 -10.93
C GLU A 159 0.33 -2.97 -9.78
N VAL A 160 -0.89 -3.51 -9.95
CA VAL A 160 -1.93 -3.51 -8.91
C VAL A 160 -1.45 -4.23 -7.65
N ILE A 161 -0.72 -5.33 -7.83
CA ILE A 161 -0.12 -6.08 -6.73
C ILE A 161 0.93 -5.22 -6.01
N GLU A 162 1.80 -4.51 -6.74
CA GLU A 162 2.80 -3.60 -6.17
C GLU A 162 2.14 -2.47 -5.37
N TRP A 163 1.13 -1.79 -5.93
CA TRP A 163 0.42 -0.71 -5.26
C TRP A 163 -0.29 -1.20 -3.99
N SER A 164 -0.94 -2.36 -4.06
CA SER A 164 -1.66 -2.95 -2.92
C SER A 164 -0.69 -3.32 -1.78
N PHE A 165 0.43 -3.97 -2.11
CA PHE A 165 1.46 -4.29 -1.12
C PHE A 165 2.18 -3.04 -0.61
N GLY A 166 2.36 -2.03 -1.45
CA GLY A 166 2.88 -0.72 -1.05
C GLY A 166 1.96 0.00 -0.07
N ALA A 167 0.66 -0.02 -0.32
CA ALA A 167 -0.34 0.59 0.57
C ALA A 167 -0.41 -0.14 1.91
N MET A 168 -0.52 -1.48 1.87
CA MET A 168 -0.43 -2.30 3.07
C MET A 168 0.91 -2.10 3.79
N ALA A 169 1.98 -1.79 3.06
CA ALA A 169 3.27 -1.43 3.63
C ALA A 169 3.20 -0.10 4.42
N PHE A 170 2.59 0.94 3.88
CA PHE A 170 2.46 2.17 4.67
C PHE A 170 1.51 2.00 5.85
N LEU A 171 0.42 1.23 5.71
CA LEU A 171 -0.50 0.97 6.82
C LEU A 171 0.17 0.32 8.04
N PHE A 172 0.86 -0.83 7.91
CA PHE A 172 1.55 -1.37 9.11
C PHE A 172 2.75 -0.52 9.56
N LYS A 173 3.27 0.41 8.75
CA LYS A 173 4.31 1.36 9.20
C LYS A 173 3.70 2.35 10.18
N TYR A 174 2.60 3.01 9.80
CA TYR A 174 1.97 4.05 10.60
C TYR A 174 1.27 3.49 11.85
N LEU A 175 0.72 2.28 11.76
CA LEU A 175 0.11 1.60 12.89
C LEU A 175 1.07 0.68 13.65
N SER A 176 2.37 0.69 13.35
CA SER A 176 3.34 -0.20 14.00
C SER A 176 3.31 -0.08 15.52
N LYS A 177 3.28 1.15 16.06
CA LYS A 177 3.21 1.47 17.50
C LYS A 177 1.90 0.99 18.14
N LEU A 178 0.80 1.08 17.40
CA LEU A 178 -0.52 0.66 17.87
C LEU A 178 -0.69 -0.86 17.83
N LEU A 179 0.00 -1.52 16.90
CA LEU A 179 -0.03 -2.97 16.71
C LEU A 179 1.02 -3.70 17.58
N ALA A 180 1.90 -3.01 18.30
CA ALA A 180 2.83 -3.62 19.28
C ALA A 180 2.18 -4.59 20.25
N PRO A 181 1.11 -4.15 20.97
CA PRO A 181 0.66 -4.84 22.16
C PRO A 181 -0.13 -6.09 21.79
N ASP A 182 -0.88 -6.07 20.69
CA ASP A 182 -1.56 -7.25 20.19
C ASP A 182 -1.54 -7.37 18.65
N LEU A 183 -0.73 -8.33 18.18
CA LEU A 183 -0.61 -8.69 16.77
C LEU A 183 -1.60 -9.79 16.34
N ARG A 184 -2.26 -10.47 17.29
CA ARG A 184 -3.12 -11.62 17.01
C ARG A 184 -4.27 -11.29 16.06
N PRO A 185 -5.09 -10.25 16.27
CA PRO A 185 -6.23 -9.95 15.39
C PRO A 185 -5.79 -9.60 13.96
N THR A 186 -4.64 -8.91 13.84
CA THR A 186 -4.04 -8.59 12.54
C THR A 186 -3.53 -9.86 11.84
N PHE A 187 -2.88 -10.75 12.58
CA PHE A 187 -2.42 -12.03 12.06
C PHE A 187 -3.58 -12.91 11.61
N ASP A 188 -4.67 -12.98 12.38
CA ASP A 188 -5.84 -13.77 12.02
C ASP A 188 -6.47 -13.29 10.71
N THR A 189 -6.54 -11.98 10.51
CA THR A 189 -7.02 -11.37 9.26
C THR A 189 -6.10 -11.66 8.07
N LEU A 190 -4.77 -11.70 8.28
CA LEU A 190 -3.79 -12.02 7.23
C LEU A 190 -3.59 -13.51 6.99
N SER A 191 -3.98 -14.36 7.94
CA SER A 191 -3.74 -15.80 7.91
C SER A 191 -4.32 -16.53 6.68
N PRO A 192 -5.46 -16.11 6.07
CA PRO A 192 -5.90 -16.61 4.76
C PRO A 192 -4.82 -16.47 3.69
N LEU A 193 -4.27 -15.26 3.53
CA LEU A 193 -3.25 -14.97 2.50
C LEU A 193 -1.90 -15.65 2.75
N LEU A 194 -1.65 -16.08 3.99
CA LEU A 194 -0.41 -16.73 4.40
C LEU A 194 -0.43 -18.26 4.25
N GLY A 195 -1.55 -18.85 3.88
CA GLY A 195 -1.63 -20.28 3.56
C GLY A 195 -2.87 -21.02 4.05
N LYS A 196 -3.80 -20.36 4.76
CA LYS A 196 -5.11 -21.01 5.05
C LYS A 196 -5.96 -21.12 3.79
N SER A 197 -5.81 -20.21 2.81
CA SER A 197 -6.41 -20.30 1.48
C SER A 197 -5.34 -20.45 0.39
N ARG A 198 -5.70 -21.13 -0.71
CA ARG A 198 -4.76 -21.42 -1.81
C ARG A 198 -4.52 -20.16 -2.65
N HIS A 199 -3.48 -19.40 -2.29
CA HIS A 199 -3.02 -18.24 -3.05
C HIS A 199 -1.72 -18.51 -3.81
N PRO A 200 -1.46 -17.78 -4.91
CA PRO A 200 -0.16 -17.78 -5.55
C PRO A 200 0.99 -17.48 -4.58
N PRO A 201 2.14 -18.17 -4.68
CA PRO A 201 3.23 -18.11 -3.70
C PRO A 201 3.87 -16.71 -3.55
N HIS A 202 3.68 -15.83 -4.53
CA HIS A 202 4.19 -14.46 -4.46
C HIS A 202 3.44 -13.58 -3.46
N ILE A 203 2.17 -13.89 -3.17
CA ILE A 203 1.33 -13.16 -2.20
C ILE A 203 1.85 -13.41 -0.78
N ALA A 204 1.98 -14.68 -0.40
CA ALA A 204 2.52 -15.07 0.92
C ALA A 204 3.94 -14.51 1.15
N ARG A 205 4.77 -14.48 0.08
CA ARG A 205 6.13 -13.92 0.15
C ARG A 205 6.13 -12.42 0.48
N ALA A 206 5.28 -11.64 -0.17
CA ALA A 206 5.23 -10.19 0.02
C ALA A 206 4.82 -9.80 1.45
N ILE A 207 3.93 -10.57 2.07
CA ILE A 207 3.50 -10.38 3.46
C ILE A 207 4.63 -10.75 4.43
N PHE A 208 5.30 -11.90 4.24
CA PHE A 208 6.33 -12.37 5.18
C PHE A 208 7.59 -11.49 5.22
N MET A 209 7.95 -10.81 4.12
CA MET A 209 9.12 -9.92 4.08
C MET A 209 9.06 -8.78 5.11
N ARG A 210 7.87 -8.47 5.64
CA ARG A 210 7.65 -7.40 6.62
C ARG A 210 7.84 -7.85 8.09
N ARG A 211 7.85 -9.15 8.41
CA ARG A 211 8.05 -9.65 9.79
C ARG A 211 9.36 -9.14 10.40
N ARG A 212 10.40 -8.98 9.57
CA ARG A 212 11.74 -8.57 10.00
C ARG A 212 11.86 -7.08 10.29
N GLU A 213 10.98 -6.25 9.71
CA GLU A 213 11.04 -4.79 9.83
C GLU A 213 10.08 -4.26 10.91
N ILE A 214 8.91 -4.91 11.12
CA ILE A 214 8.09 -4.67 12.33
C ILE A 214 8.96 -4.88 13.57
N ALA A 215 9.73 -5.98 13.63
CA ALA A 215 10.66 -6.22 14.73
C ALA A 215 11.83 -5.22 14.82
N SER A 216 12.25 -4.62 13.69
CA SER A 216 13.39 -3.69 13.65
C SER A 216 13.00 -2.25 13.98
N SER A 217 11.79 -1.81 13.62
CA SER A 217 11.29 -0.49 14.01
C SER A 217 11.10 -0.37 15.52
N TYR A 218 10.78 -1.48 16.21
CA TYR A 218 10.77 -1.53 17.67
C TYR A 218 12.16 -1.29 18.30
N CYS A 219 13.23 -1.85 17.74
CA CYS A 219 14.56 -1.74 18.32
C CYS A 219 15.23 -0.37 18.15
N ILE A 220 14.80 0.44 17.18
CA ILE A 220 15.46 1.73 16.88
C ILE A 220 14.84 2.86 17.72
N GLU A 221 13.54 2.82 18.03
CA GLU A 221 12.89 3.88 18.83
C GLU A 221 12.99 3.67 20.34
N THR A 222 13.30 2.47 20.85
CA THR A 222 13.55 2.26 22.30
C THR A 222 14.98 2.60 22.73
N ALA A 223 15.80 3.12 21.81
CA ALA A 223 17.19 3.48 22.03
C ALA A 223 17.45 5.00 21.91
N SER A 224 16.40 5.83 21.96
CA SER A 224 16.50 7.31 22.01
C SER A 224 15.66 7.86 23.16
#